data_AF-A0A2V6U180-F1
#
_entry.id   AF-A0A2V6U180-F1
#
_cell.length_a   1.000
_cell.length_b   1.000
_cell.length_c   1.000
_cell.angle_alpha   90.00
_cell.angle_beta   90.00
_cell.angle_gamma   90.00
#
_symmetry.space_group_name_H-M   'P 1'
#
loop_
_entity.id
_entity.type
_entity.pdbx_description
1 polymer ?
#
loop_
_entity_poly.entity_id
_entity_poly.type
_entity_poly.pdbx_seq_one_letter_code
_entity_poly.pdbx_strand_id
1 'polypeptide(L)'
;IDSPAERPGPPGFEWLRDEDYRGPLLLRLDLDPEVRVPRDLERAAPLFPRGWGGRAGGGLLPRLISVAAGPTGLVFALGSTGEVFRVSSAGELEPLARLPLGQYHRISMVATPDGSLLVSGGFHIGRVFRVAPDGRVATLAQDLADPEGIALDPAGRVYVAESALHRIVRLPLPPP
;
A
#
# COMPACT_ATOMS: atom_id res chain seq x y z
N ILE A 1 -35.46 11.86 23.98
CA ILE A 1 -34.38 12.86 23.79
C ILE A 1 -33.13 12.19 24.32
N ASP A 2 -32.46 11.39 23.48
CA ASP A 2 -31.17 10.80 23.84
C ASP A 2 -30.10 11.80 23.44
N SER A 3 -29.41 12.33 24.44
CA SER A 3 -28.35 13.31 24.23
C SER A 3 -27.09 12.59 23.74
N PRO A 4 -26.45 13.00 22.63
CA PRO A 4 -25.27 12.33 22.07
C PRO A 4 -23.99 12.45 22.95
N ALA A 5 -24.11 12.98 24.17
CA ALA A 5 -23.00 13.23 25.10
C ALA A 5 -22.64 12.03 26.01
N GLU A 6 -23.41 10.95 26.01
CA GLU A 6 -23.20 9.80 26.91
C GLU A 6 -22.57 8.56 26.26
N ARG A 7 -22.14 8.65 25.00
CA ARG A 7 -21.38 7.54 24.40
C ARG A 7 -19.97 7.52 25.00
N PRO A 8 -19.55 6.42 25.64
CA PRO A 8 -18.17 6.26 26.08
C PRO A 8 -17.23 6.54 24.90
N GLY A 9 -16.13 7.25 25.15
CA GLY A 9 -15.08 7.39 24.17
C GLY A 9 -14.58 6.01 23.72
N PRO A 10 -14.00 5.90 22.51
CA PRO A 10 -13.38 4.65 22.08
C PRO A 10 -12.37 4.20 23.15
N PRO A 11 -12.27 2.89 23.41
CA PRO A 11 -11.31 2.37 24.38
C PRO A 11 -9.89 2.85 24.02
N GLY A 12 -9.14 3.32 25.02
CA GLY A 12 -7.76 3.77 24.84
C GLY A 12 -6.82 2.61 24.47
N PHE A 13 -5.57 2.93 24.16
CA PHE A 13 -4.57 1.96 23.68
C PHE A 13 -3.91 1.10 24.78
N GLU A 14 -4.37 1.21 26.04
CA GLU A 14 -3.73 0.57 27.19
C GLU A 14 -3.74 -0.96 27.09
N TRP A 15 -4.81 -1.55 26.53
CA TRP A 15 -4.93 -2.99 26.32
C TRP A 15 -3.89 -3.57 25.35
N LEU A 16 -3.34 -2.77 24.43
CA LEU A 16 -2.25 -3.22 23.53
C LEU A 16 -0.98 -3.56 24.32
N ARG A 17 -0.78 -2.88 25.44
CA ARG A 17 0.33 -3.13 26.35
C ARG A 17 0.14 -4.45 27.09
N ASP A 18 -1.10 -4.75 27.47
CA ASP A 18 -1.49 -5.99 28.15
C ASP A 18 -1.39 -7.21 27.22
N GLU A 19 -1.58 -7.03 25.91
CA GLU A 19 -1.45 -8.08 24.89
C GLU A 19 -0.04 -8.21 24.26
N ASP A 20 0.93 -7.41 24.71
CA ASP A 20 2.29 -7.33 24.14
C ASP A 20 2.31 -7.11 22.61
N TYR A 21 1.41 -6.26 22.12
CA TYR A 21 1.30 -5.97 20.70
C TYR A 21 2.58 -5.32 20.13
N ARG A 22 3.03 -5.81 18.97
CA ARG A 22 4.25 -5.34 18.26
C ARG A 22 4.00 -4.98 16.79
N GLY A 23 2.75 -4.97 16.34
CA GLY A 23 2.37 -4.69 14.96
C GLY A 23 2.21 -3.20 14.63
N PRO A 24 1.99 -2.85 13.35
CA PRO A 24 1.68 -1.48 12.93
C PRO A 24 0.23 -1.10 13.27
N LEU A 25 0.01 0.13 13.74
CA LEU A 25 -1.33 0.70 13.87
C LEU A 25 -1.89 1.04 12.47
N LEU A 26 -3.02 0.44 12.09
CA LEU A 26 -3.71 0.71 10.84
C LEU A 26 -4.95 1.57 11.12
N LEU A 27 -5.01 2.77 10.55
CA LEU A 27 -6.17 3.66 10.63
C LEU A 27 -6.92 3.61 9.30
N ARG A 28 -8.23 3.34 9.35
CA ARG A 28 -9.11 3.54 8.18
C ARG A 28 -9.66 4.95 8.23
N LEU A 29 -9.42 5.70 7.16
CA LEU A 29 -10.03 7.01 6.96
C LEU A 29 -11.15 6.85 5.93
N ASP A 30 -12.39 6.98 6.38
CA ASP A 30 -13.54 7.09 5.48
C ASP A 30 -13.61 8.52 4.96
N LEU A 31 -13.28 8.69 3.67
CA LEU A 31 -13.36 9.96 2.95
C LEU A 31 -14.74 10.11 2.28
N ASP A 32 -15.81 9.85 3.01
CA ASP A 32 -17.14 10.25 2.58
C ASP A 32 -17.24 11.78 2.75
N PRO A 33 -17.49 12.57 1.68
CA PRO A 33 -17.54 14.03 1.76
C PRO A 33 -18.64 14.54 2.70
N GLU A 34 -19.67 13.73 2.96
CA GLU A 34 -20.76 14.04 3.89
C GLU A 34 -20.42 13.65 5.33
N VAL A 35 -19.46 12.73 5.52
CA VAL A 35 -18.95 12.35 6.84
C VAL A 35 -17.81 13.28 7.19
N ARG A 36 -18.07 14.25 8.08
CA ARG A 36 -16.98 15.07 8.63
C ARG A 36 -15.93 14.16 9.25
N VAL A 37 -14.71 14.21 8.69
CA VAL A 37 -13.54 13.60 9.30
C VAL A 37 -13.45 14.10 10.75
N PRO A 38 -13.30 13.20 11.75
CA PRO A 38 -13.12 13.62 13.13
C PRO A 38 -11.97 14.62 13.20
N ARG A 39 -12.19 15.76 13.86
CA ARG A 39 -11.14 16.79 14.04
C ARG A 39 -9.89 16.23 14.73
N ASP A 40 -10.08 15.15 15.49
CA ASP A 40 -9.04 14.40 16.19
C ASP A 40 -8.95 13.00 15.57
N LEU A 41 -8.18 12.85 14.49
CA LEU A 41 -7.93 11.55 13.84
C LEU A 41 -7.44 10.47 14.84
N GLU A 42 -6.81 10.92 15.93
CA GLU A 42 -6.28 10.11 17.02
C GLU A 42 -7.37 9.39 17.83
N ARG A 43 -8.63 9.77 17.64
CA ARG A 43 -9.81 9.11 18.21
C ARG A 43 -10.46 8.11 17.26
N ALA A 44 -9.99 7.98 16.02
CA ALA A 44 -10.47 6.94 15.13
C ALA A 44 -9.98 5.58 15.65
N ALA A 45 -10.90 4.64 15.86
CA ALA A 45 -10.54 3.29 16.28
C ALA A 45 -9.72 2.62 15.16
N PRO A 46 -8.46 2.24 15.41
CA PRO A 46 -7.69 1.53 14.40
C PRO A 46 -8.32 0.18 14.10
N LEU A 47 -8.13 -0.27 12.86
CA LEU A 47 -8.46 -1.63 12.47
C LEU A 47 -7.31 -2.54 12.86
N PHE A 48 -7.63 -3.63 13.55
CA PHE A 48 -6.68 -4.66 13.93
C PHE A 48 -6.98 -5.94 13.15
N PRO A 49 -6.12 -6.34 12.21
CA PRO A 49 -6.25 -7.64 11.58
C PRO A 49 -5.99 -8.73 12.64
N ARG A 50 -6.88 -9.72 12.70
CA ARG A 50 -6.79 -10.81 13.68
C ARG A 50 -5.58 -11.68 13.35
N GLY A 51 -4.78 -12.07 14.35
CA GLY A 51 -3.66 -13.00 14.19
C GLY A 51 -2.25 -12.41 14.27
N TRP A 52 -2.09 -11.13 14.64
CA TRP A 52 -0.79 -10.46 14.69
C TRP A 52 -0.36 -10.04 16.10
N GLY A 53 0.67 -10.71 16.64
CA GLY A 53 1.45 -10.30 17.83
C GLY A 53 0.81 -10.56 19.19
N GLY A 54 1.43 -11.43 20.00
CA GLY A 54 1.05 -11.79 21.39
C GLY A 54 0.74 -13.29 21.57
N ARG A 55 1.54 -13.99 22.40
CA ARG A 55 1.57 -15.44 22.80
C ARG A 55 1.29 -16.57 21.79
N ALA A 56 0.64 -16.33 20.66
CA ALA A 56 0.22 -17.30 19.67
C ALA A 56 1.20 -17.45 18.48
N GLY A 57 2.38 -16.82 18.52
CA GLY A 57 3.42 -17.05 17.53
C GLY A 57 3.05 -16.68 16.09
N GLY A 58 2.49 -15.49 15.88
CA GLY A 58 2.32 -14.94 14.52
C GLY A 58 3.67 -14.60 13.88
N GLY A 59 3.84 -14.93 12.59
CA GLY A 59 5.07 -14.66 11.85
C GLY A 59 5.41 -13.16 11.75
N LEU A 60 6.68 -12.84 11.44
CA LEU A 60 7.12 -11.47 11.20
C LEU A 60 6.34 -10.86 10.02
N LEU A 61 5.68 -9.71 10.25
CA LEU A 61 5.00 -8.98 9.19
C LEU A 61 6.02 -8.45 8.17
N PRO A 62 5.75 -8.58 6.87
CA PRO A 62 6.54 -7.86 5.88
C PRO A 62 6.38 -6.37 6.17
N ARG A 63 7.50 -5.63 6.18
CA ARG A 63 7.45 -4.17 6.25
C ARG A 63 6.75 -3.68 4.97
N LEU A 64 5.50 -3.26 5.09
CA LEU A 64 4.74 -2.66 3.99
C LEU A 64 5.26 -1.24 3.74
N ILE A 65 5.43 -0.89 2.48
CA ILE A 65 6.07 0.37 2.05
C ILE A 65 5.25 1.15 1.02
N SER A 66 4.28 0.52 0.36
CA SER A 66 3.41 1.19 -0.60
C SER A 66 2.03 0.52 -0.63
N VAL A 67 1.03 1.32 -0.98
CA VAL A 67 -0.37 0.90 -1.14
C VAL A 67 -0.91 1.50 -2.43
N ALA A 68 -1.71 0.74 -3.18
CA ALA A 68 -2.39 1.22 -4.37
C ALA A 68 -3.86 0.81 -4.34
N ALA A 69 -4.75 1.76 -4.66
CA ALA A 69 -6.15 1.47 -4.93
C ALA A 69 -6.31 1.13 -6.41
N GLY A 70 -6.86 -0.05 -6.69
CA GLY A 70 -7.21 -0.50 -8.03
C GLY A 70 -8.66 -0.23 -8.40
N PRO A 71 -9.06 -0.64 -9.61
CA PRO A 71 -10.46 -0.61 -10.03
C PRO A 71 -11.35 -1.36 -9.05
N THR A 72 -12.62 -0.95 -8.92
CA THR A 72 -13.64 -1.68 -8.14
C THR A 72 -13.30 -1.86 -6.64
N GLY A 73 -12.58 -0.91 -6.04
CA GLY A 73 -12.28 -0.93 -4.60
C GLY A 73 -11.23 -1.96 -4.18
N LEU A 74 -10.49 -2.53 -5.12
CA LEU A 74 -9.34 -3.38 -4.82
C LEU A 74 -8.25 -2.55 -4.16
N VAL A 75 -7.59 -3.13 -3.16
CA VAL A 75 -6.44 -2.52 -2.49
C VAL A 75 -5.26 -3.48 -2.59
N PHE A 76 -4.10 -2.95 -2.93
CA PHE A 76 -2.86 -3.72 -3.03
C PHE A 76 -1.82 -3.14 -2.11
N ALA A 77 -1.00 -4.00 -1.52
CA ALA A 77 0.09 -3.61 -0.63
C ALA A 77 1.42 -4.20 -1.13
N LEU A 78 2.50 -3.49 -0.87
CA LEU A 78 3.85 -3.89 -1.29
C LEU A 78 4.77 -3.95 -0.08
N GLY A 79 5.44 -5.09 0.09
CA GLY A 79 6.46 -5.33 1.09
C GLY A 79 7.86 -4.90 0.63
N SER A 80 8.72 -4.56 1.59
CA SER A 80 10.10 -4.13 1.34
C SER A 80 11.03 -5.17 0.71
N THR A 81 10.60 -6.44 0.66
CA THR A 81 11.36 -7.51 -0.03
C THR A 81 10.75 -7.88 -1.39
N GLY A 82 9.82 -7.07 -1.88
CA GLY A 82 9.23 -7.17 -3.22
C GLY A 82 7.98 -8.05 -3.29
N GLU A 83 7.40 -8.44 -2.16
CA GLU A 83 6.11 -9.13 -2.16
C GLU A 83 4.97 -8.17 -2.45
N VAL A 84 4.14 -8.51 -3.43
CA VAL A 84 2.92 -7.77 -3.76
C VAL A 84 1.75 -8.59 -3.24
N PHE A 85 0.88 -7.93 -2.48
CA PHE A 85 -0.31 -8.52 -1.90
C PHE A 85 -1.57 -7.84 -2.43
N ARG A 86 -2.62 -8.63 -2.62
CA ARG A 86 -3.99 -8.15 -2.65
C ARG A 86 -4.50 -8.11 -1.22
N VAL A 87 -5.14 -7.01 -0.83
CA VAL A 87 -5.81 -6.90 0.47
C VAL A 87 -7.26 -7.33 0.30
N SER A 88 -7.67 -8.37 1.02
CA SER A 88 -9.04 -8.87 0.97
C SER A 88 -10.00 -7.89 1.66
N SER A 89 -11.32 -8.05 1.44
CA SER A 89 -12.33 -7.25 2.15
C SER A 89 -12.34 -7.48 3.67
N ALA A 90 -11.73 -8.58 4.14
CA ALA A 90 -11.55 -8.87 5.55
C ALA A 90 -10.23 -8.29 6.13
N GLY A 91 -9.39 -7.66 5.29
CA GLY A 91 -8.11 -7.10 5.68
C GLY A 91 -6.93 -8.07 5.63
N GLU A 92 -7.14 -9.26 5.08
CA GLU A 92 -6.08 -10.27 4.94
C GLU A 92 -5.16 -9.95 3.75
N LEU A 93 -3.87 -10.26 3.90
CA LEU A 93 -2.88 -10.10 2.83
C LEU A 93 -2.78 -11.40 2.00
N GLU A 94 -3.35 -11.37 0.81
CA GLU A 94 -3.29 -12.48 -0.15
C GLU A 94 -2.11 -12.27 -1.10
N PRO A 95 -1.12 -13.18 -1.16
CA PRO A 95 0.01 -13.04 -2.08
C PRO A 95 -0.45 -13.00 -3.53
N LEU A 96 -0.01 -11.98 -4.29
CA LEU A 96 -0.29 -11.84 -5.71
C LEU A 96 0.95 -12.15 -6.56
N ALA A 97 2.08 -11.54 -6.20
CA ALA A 97 3.31 -11.67 -6.97
C ALA A 97 4.53 -11.45 -6.08
N ARG A 98 5.70 -11.85 -6.59
CA ARG A 98 6.99 -11.46 -6.05
C ARG A 98 7.82 -10.82 -7.14
N LEU A 99 8.23 -9.58 -6.91
CA LEU A 99 9.14 -8.88 -7.82
C LEU A 99 10.52 -9.56 -7.82
N PRO A 100 11.35 -9.33 -8.87
CA PRO A 100 12.72 -9.84 -8.89
C PRO A 100 13.51 -9.48 -7.63
N LEU A 101 14.52 -10.28 -7.29
CA LEU A 101 15.33 -10.08 -6.09
C LEU A 101 15.90 -8.66 -6.06
N GLY A 102 15.64 -7.94 -4.97
CA GLY A 102 16.02 -6.54 -4.82
C GLY A 102 15.62 -6.00 -3.45
N GLN A 103 16.19 -4.84 -3.11
CA GLN A 103 15.89 -4.11 -1.88
C GLN A 103 14.93 -2.97 -2.23
N TYR A 104 13.69 -3.05 -1.74
CA TYR A 104 12.64 -2.10 -2.04
C TYR A 104 12.44 -1.20 -0.82
N HIS A 105 12.99 0.02 -0.84
CA HIS A 105 12.93 0.94 0.31
C HIS A 105 12.33 2.31 -0.02
N ARG A 106 12.54 2.78 -1.25
CA ARG A 106 12.14 4.10 -1.76
C ARG A 106 11.39 3.90 -3.06
N ILE A 107 10.21 3.32 -2.96
CA ILE A 107 9.43 2.94 -4.13
C ILE A 107 7.96 3.23 -3.93
N SER A 108 7.23 3.27 -5.05
CA SER A 108 5.81 3.54 -5.11
C SER A 108 5.14 2.56 -6.07
N MET A 109 3.85 2.34 -5.86
CA MET A 109 3.01 1.47 -6.67
C MET A 109 1.73 2.22 -7.08
N VAL A 110 1.30 2.04 -8.32
CA VAL A 110 0.03 2.57 -8.83
C VAL A 110 -0.70 1.48 -9.60
N ALA A 111 -2.02 1.42 -9.44
CA ALA A 111 -2.85 0.50 -10.21
C ALA A 111 -3.27 1.12 -11.55
N THR A 112 -3.37 0.28 -12.58
CA THR A 112 -3.88 0.66 -13.89
C THR A 112 -5.36 0.27 -14.04
N PRO A 113 -6.11 0.90 -14.96
CA PRO A 113 -7.53 0.59 -15.18
C PRO A 113 -7.82 -0.88 -15.56
N ASP A 114 -6.84 -1.58 -16.13
CA ASP A 114 -6.94 -3.00 -16.48
C ASP A 114 -6.67 -3.95 -15.30
N GLY A 115 -6.44 -3.40 -14.09
CA GLY A 115 -6.16 -4.18 -12.87
C GLY A 115 -4.70 -4.57 -12.68
N SER A 116 -3.79 -4.19 -13.59
CA SER A 116 -2.35 -4.36 -13.37
C SER A 116 -1.82 -3.37 -12.31
N LEU A 117 -0.61 -3.61 -11.84
CA LEU A 117 0.14 -2.70 -10.97
C LEU A 117 1.42 -2.28 -11.64
N LEU A 118 1.74 -1.00 -11.58
CA LEU A 118 3.06 -0.48 -11.92
C LEU A 118 3.84 -0.20 -10.66
N VAL A 119 5.06 -0.73 -10.57
CA VAL A 119 5.90 -0.62 -9.38
C VAL A 119 7.26 -0.03 -9.76
N SER A 120 7.66 1.04 -9.08
CA SER A 120 9.00 1.59 -9.24
C SER A 120 10.05 0.77 -8.48
N GLY A 121 11.28 0.70 -9.00
CA GLY A 121 12.35 -0.17 -8.49
C GLY A 121 13.44 0.54 -7.70
N GLY A 122 13.48 1.87 -7.63
CA GLY A 122 14.50 2.64 -6.91
C GLY A 122 15.96 2.32 -7.28
N PHE A 123 16.89 2.80 -6.45
CA PHE A 123 18.32 2.92 -6.75
C PHE A 123 18.99 1.62 -7.25
N HIS A 124 18.84 0.51 -6.53
CA HIS A 124 19.56 -0.74 -6.86
C HIS A 124 18.95 -1.52 -8.02
N ILE A 125 17.71 -1.20 -8.42
CA ILE A 125 16.99 -1.98 -9.43
C ILE A 125 16.89 -1.20 -10.74
N GLY A 126 16.71 0.13 -10.68
CA GLY A 126 16.71 0.99 -11.86
C GLY A 126 15.64 0.63 -12.89
N ARG A 127 14.50 0.09 -12.44
CA ARG A 127 13.42 -0.44 -13.30
C ARG A 127 12.05 0.04 -12.85
N VAL A 128 11.10 -0.07 -13.76
CA VAL A 128 9.67 -0.13 -13.45
C VAL A 128 9.14 -1.48 -13.86
N PHE A 129 8.41 -2.13 -12.96
CA PHE A 129 7.73 -3.39 -13.22
C PHE A 129 6.25 -3.17 -13.50
N ARG A 130 5.68 -4.05 -14.33
CA ARG A 130 4.24 -4.26 -14.47
C ARG A 130 3.90 -5.63 -13.90
N VAL A 131 3.00 -5.66 -12.93
CA VAL A 131 2.44 -6.89 -12.35
C VAL A 131 1.03 -7.04 -12.91
N ALA A 132 0.81 -8.07 -13.71
CA ALA A 132 -0.51 -8.35 -14.28
C ALA A 132 -1.48 -8.89 -13.19
N PRO A 133 -2.80 -8.84 -13.43
CA PRO A 133 -3.80 -9.34 -12.49
C PRO A 133 -3.64 -10.82 -12.09
N ASP A 134 -2.98 -11.61 -12.95
CA ASP A 134 -2.66 -13.03 -12.72
C ASP A 134 -1.35 -13.25 -11.92
N GLY A 135 -0.70 -12.16 -11.50
CA GLY A 135 0.56 -12.19 -10.75
C GLY A 135 1.82 -12.21 -11.61
N ARG A 136 1.71 -12.24 -12.95
CA ARG A 136 2.88 -12.24 -13.83
C ARG A 136 3.61 -10.89 -13.77
N VAL A 137 4.92 -10.92 -13.51
CA VAL A 137 5.77 -9.73 -13.45
C VAL A 137 6.54 -9.55 -14.75
N ALA A 138 6.47 -8.36 -15.34
CA ALA A 138 7.25 -7.94 -16.50
C ALA A 138 8.01 -6.64 -16.21
N THR A 139 9.13 -6.42 -16.90
CA THR A 139 9.83 -5.12 -16.86
C THR A 139 9.18 -4.20 -17.89
N LEU A 140 8.64 -3.07 -17.43
CA LEU A 140 8.07 -2.03 -18.30
C LEU A 140 9.16 -1.10 -18.84
N ALA A 141 10.09 -0.72 -17.96
CA ALA A 141 11.24 0.12 -18.28
C ALA A 141 12.43 -0.27 -17.42
N GLN A 142 13.62 -0.01 -17.93
CA GLN A 142 14.91 -0.28 -17.30
C GLN A 142 15.88 0.87 -17.55
N ASP A 143 17.06 0.79 -16.95
CA ASP A 143 18.12 1.79 -17.09
C ASP A 143 17.68 3.18 -16.61
N LEU A 144 16.80 3.20 -15.60
CA LEU A 144 16.33 4.40 -14.92
C LEU A 144 17.24 4.74 -13.74
N ALA A 145 17.46 6.02 -13.52
CA ALA A 145 18.28 6.55 -12.45
C ALA A 145 17.45 6.79 -11.18
N ASP A 146 17.42 5.77 -10.33
CA ASP A 146 16.70 5.78 -9.04
C ASP A 146 15.22 6.18 -9.18
N PRO A 147 14.40 5.34 -9.84
CA PRO A 147 12.98 5.62 -9.99
C PRO A 147 12.24 5.40 -8.66
N GLU A 148 11.90 6.48 -7.96
CA GLU A 148 11.25 6.40 -6.64
C GLU A 148 9.72 6.57 -6.75
N GLY A 149 9.28 7.60 -7.47
CA GLY A 149 7.87 7.95 -7.62
C GLY A 149 7.30 7.46 -8.95
N ILE A 150 6.06 6.97 -8.94
CA ILE A 150 5.31 6.62 -10.14
C ILE A 150 3.87 7.13 -10.05
N ALA A 151 3.36 7.67 -11.15
CA ALA A 151 1.99 8.14 -11.27
C ALA A 151 1.42 7.80 -12.66
N LEU A 152 0.11 7.58 -12.70
CA LEU A 152 -0.64 7.32 -13.92
C LEU A 152 -1.70 8.41 -14.08
N ASP A 153 -1.78 9.04 -15.25
CA ASP A 153 -2.84 10.00 -15.54
C ASP A 153 -4.08 9.35 -16.18
N PRO A 154 -5.22 10.06 -16.26
CA PRO A 154 -6.45 9.50 -16.85
C PRO A 154 -6.34 9.13 -18.34
N ALA A 155 -5.32 9.63 -19.05
CA ALA A 155 -5.05 9.28 -20.44
C ALA A 155 -4.16 8.02 -20.57
N GLY A 156 -3.79 7.38 -19.45
CA GLY A 156 -2.95 6.18 -19.42
C GLY A 156 -1.45 6.47 -19.54
N ARG A 157 -1.02 7.73 -19.36
CA ARG A 157 0.41 8.09 -19.42
C ARG A 157 1.05 7.86 -18.06
N VAL A 158 2.20 7.19 -18.07
CA VAL A 158 2.97 6.85 -16.87
C VAL A 158 4.07 7.88 -16.68
N TYR A 159 4.15 8.47 -15.50
CA TYR A 159 5.20 9.41 -15.11
C TYR A 159 6.03 8.80 -14.00
N VAL A 160 7.36 8.89 -14.12
CA VAL A 160 8.32 8.34 -13.17
C VAL A 160 9.27 9.44 -12.73
N ALA A 161 9.48 9.57 -11.43
CA ALA A 161 10.48 10.48 -10.86
C ALA A 161 11.82 9.75 -10.73
N GLU A 162 12.82 10.18 -11.51
CA GLU A 162 14.20 9.73 -11.41
C GLU A 162 14.96 10.68 -10.47
N SER A 163 15.08 10.28 -9.20
CA SER A 163 15.62 11.15 -8.14
C SER A 163 17.09 11.46 -8.36
N ALA A 164 17.88 10.49 -8.85
CA ALA A 164 19.30 10.64 -9.11
C ALA A 164 19.64 11.55 -10.31
N LEU A 165 18.70 11.74 -11.26
CA LEU A 165 18.86 12.65 -12.40
C LEU A 165 18.00 13.91 -12.30
N HIS A 166 17.29 14.10 -11.18
CA HIS A 166 16.43 15.26 -10.93
C HIS A 166 15.43 15.55 -12.05
N ARG A 167 14.79 14.50 -12.60
CA ARG A 167 13.85 14.64 -13.71
C ARG A 167 12.61 13.77 -13.54
N ILE A 168 11.55 14.15 -14.27
CA ILE A 168 10.36 13.32 -14.48
C ILE A 168 10.38 12.82 -15.91
N VAL A 169 10.28 11.51 -16.09
CA VAL A 169 10.17 10.89 -17.42
C VAL A 169 8.78 10.35 -17.64
N ARG A 170 8.34 10.39 -18.90
CA ARG A 170 7.09 9.76 -19.33
C ARG A 170 7.40 8.46 -20.03
N LEU A 171 6.80 7.37 -19.55
CA LEU A 171 6.94 6.04 -20.15
C LEU A 171 5.70 5.69 -20.98
N PRO A 172 5.87 4.97 -22.11
CA PRO A 172 4.75 4.34 -22.77
C PRO A 172 4.21 3.18 -21.90
N LEU A 173 2.88 3.05 -21.83
CA LEU A 173 2.22 1.88 -21.25
C LEU A 173 1.65 1.04 -22.39
N PRO A 174 2.24 -0.13 -22.70
CA PRO A 174 1.68 -1.04 -23.68
C PRO A 174 0.29 -1.51 -23.25
N PRO A 175 -0.60 -1.87 -24.19
CA PRO A 175 -1.83 -2.57 -23.86
C PRO A 175 -1.54 -3.87 -23.05
N PRO A 176 -2.54 -4.40 -22.32
CA PRO A 176 -2.44 -5.67 -21.59
C PRO A 176 -1.99 -6.84 -22.46
#